data_AF-A0A6N2C8P7-F1
#
_entry.id   AF-A0A6N2C8P7-F1
#
_cell.length_a   1.000
_cell.length_b   1.000
_cell.length_c   1.000
_cell.angle_alpha   90.00
_cell.angle_beta   90.00
_cell.angle_gamma   90.00
#
_symmetry.space_group_name_H-M   'P 1'
#
loop_
_entity.id
_entity.type
_entity.pdbx_description
1 polymer ?
#
loop_
_entity_poly.entity_id
_entity_poly.type
_entity_poly.pdbx_seq_one_letter_code
_entity_poly.pdbx_strand_id
1 'polypeptide(L)'
;MESSAAASDEPQKKRPHLNSVFSSPTMARHLKTSSDNKDVDAAVLQHQNQKLVQQLDAQKHKLHDLEAKMKELRDKQASYDDFLVTLNRIWNQLDDDLIILGVHSMADQISLQSLDHQDYSGGSIPSCPAEEIFLCRVLKTNAIPGNANDVSIVNIREALDLRHSSTLQLMKSLENAIDAQRIKTENLAHLLEGKTSAEDGIIILSKIDDMMKEEANYLRQVIDVLHLKHKAYADAIEACNQRQSADQSELKRLEGELEESMTELEDSRRKLVTLKMQKDVACGGQETISSAVNGSMSPEKHTDRTKGVRELKESIEEAKILKEDRLSELHDAQEDNLHLSKQLQELQNELKDDRYVHSSRAYTLCNDQLHHWNSEAERYKALADSLQADRSFIGRREKELVLKAEAVDAAKKAVDNSESRIEELEHRMHRYIIEKNELEIKMEEAIQDSGRKDIKEEFQIMGSALSKEIGMMEAQLNRWKETAQEAVSLRKERRSLETSLERKVIEHKDLIGKCAHQTGEIRTLKEL
;
A
#
# COMPACT_ATOMS: atom_id res chain seq x y z
N MET A 1 60.96 -12.17 2.63
CA MET A 1 61.03 -12.40 1.18
C MET A 1 60.96 -11.07 0.49
N GLU A 2 61.74 -10.95 -0.58
CA GLU A 2 62.16 -9.75 -1.28
C GLU A 2 61.05 -8.97 -2.01
N SER A 3 61.34 -7.67 -2.18
CA SER A 3 61.19 -6.89 -3.41
C SER A 3 59.83 -6.83 -4.11
N SER A 4 59.27 -5.63 -4.30
CA SER A 4 59.69 -4.81 -5.45
C SER A 4 58.93 -3.48 -5.50
N ALA A 5 59.71 -2.40 -5.59
CA ALA A 5 59.26 -1.09 -5.97
C ALA A 5 58.96 -1.06 -7.49
N ALA A 6 57.81 -0.51 -7.86
CA ALA A 6 57.54 -0.07 -9.22
C ALA A 6 57.03 1.37 -9.16
N ALA A 7 57.93 2.30 -9.48
CA ALA A 7 57.62 3.67 -9.80
C ALA A 7 56.80 3.70 -11.09
N SER A 8 55.70 4.48 -11.08
CA SER A 8 55.06 4.93 -12.31
C SER A 8 55.06 6.45 -12.32
N ASP A 9 55.71 6.95 -13.35
CA ASP A 9 56.10 8.31 -13.66
C ASP A 9 54.89 9.02 -14.31
N GLU A 10 54.31 10.02 -13.65
CA GLU A 10 53.21 10.83 -14.19
C GLU A 10 53.68 12.28 -14.42
N PRO A 11 53.54 12.84 -15.64
CA PRO A 11 54.11 14.15 -15.95
C PRO A 11 53.23 15.27 -15.42
N GLN A 12 53.84 16.17 -14.64
CA GLN A 12 53.27 17.43 -14.18
C GLN A 12 52.69 18.26 -15.34
N LYS A 13 51.36 18.24 -15.51
CA LYS A 13 50.65 19.25 -16.30
C LYS A 13 50.28 20.43 -15.41
N LYS A 14 50.97 21.53 -15.68
CA LYS A 14 50.79 22.87 -15.10
C LYS A 14 49.32 23.30 -15.10
N ARG A 15 48.84 23.72 -13.92
CA ARG A 15 47.61 24.49 -13.72
C ARG A 15 47.74 25.88 -14.35
N PRO A 16 46.76 26.40 -15.11
CA PRO A 16 46.63 27.83 -15.32
C PRO A 16 45.79 28.41 -14.18
N HIS A 17 46.41 29.29 -13.39
CA HIS A 17 45.72 30.12 -12.41
C HIS A 17 44.83 31.14 -13.14
N LEU A 18 43.52 31.06 -12.90
CA LEU A 18 42.55 32.09 -13.29
C LEU A 18 42.62 33.23 -12.26
N ASN A 19 43.39 34.28 -12.55
CA ASN A 19 43.23 35.57 -11.89
C ASN A 19 42.24 36.40 -12.71
N SER A 20 40.98 36.44 -12.26
CA SER A 20 40.00 37.43 -12.69
C SER A 20 40.20 38.69 -11.86
N VAL A 21 40.90 39.69 -12.43
CA VAL A 21 40.84 41.07 -11.93
C VAL A 21 39.74 41.76 -12.73
N PHE A 22 38.60 41.98 -12.08
CA PHE A 22 37.61 42.95 -12.51
C PHE A 22 38.27 44.34 -12.49
N SER A 23 38.52 44.90 -13.67
CA SER A 23 38.85 46.31 -13.83
C SER A 23 37.69 47.00 -14.53
N SER A 24 36.89 47.73 -13.74
CA SER A 24 35.95 48.73 -14.22
C SER A 24 36.69 49.82 -15.02
N PRO A 25 36.20 50.27 -16.19
CA PRO A 25 36.79 51.41 -16.86
C PRO A 25 36.23 52.71 -16.26
N THR A 26 37.06 53.35 -15.44
CA THR A 26 36.88 54.72 -14.96
C THR A 26 36.84 55.67 -16.16
N MET A 27 35.76 56.42 -16.32
CA MET A 27 35.65 57.53 -17.27
C MET A 27 36.66 58.64 -16.91
N ALA A 28 37.79 58.69 -17.61
CA ALA A 28 38.74 59.79 -17.54
C ALA A 28 38.45 60.79 -18.67
N ARG A 29 37.92 61.94 -18.25
CA ARG A 29 37.64 63.12 -19.05
C ARG A 29 38.97 63.81 -19.44
N HIS A 30 39.34 63.77 -20.71
CA HIS A 30 40.32 64.71 -21.27
C HIS A 30 39.90 65.14 -22.67
N LEU A 31 39.31 66.33 -22.75
CA LEU A 31 39.23 67.09 -24.00
C LEU A 31 40.62 67.65 -24.31
N LYS A 32 41.18 67.25 -25.45
CA LYS A 32 42.21 68.02 -26.16
C LYS A 32 41.68 68.30 -27.57
N THR A 33 41.38 69.57 -27.79
CA THR A 33 41.17 70.19 -29.09
C THR A 33 42.43 70.04 -29.94
N SER A 34 42.33 69.32 -31.06
CA SER A 34 43.24 69.48 -32.20
C SER A 34 42.45 69.24 -33.48
N SER A 35 42.22 70.32 -34.20
CA SER A 35 41.80 70.33 -35.60
C SER A 35 42.86 69.59 -36.43
N ASP A 36 42.49 68.46 -37.00
CA ASP A 36 43.01 68.02 -38.31
C ASP A 36 42.02 67.00 -38.88
N ASN A 37 41.31 67.42 -39.93
CA ASN A 37 40.48 66.55 -40.75
C ASN A 37 41.39 65.53 -41.43
N LYS A 38 41.57 64.36 -40.81
CA LYS A 38 41.95 63.14 -41.51
C LYS A 38 40.70 62.28 -41.53
N ASP A 39 40.18 62.06 -42.73
CA ASP A 39 39.14 61.08 -42.99
C ASP A 39 39.47 59.80 -42.20
N VAL A 40 38.60 59.47 -41.25
CA VAL A 40 38.67 58.19 -40.56
C VAL A 40 38.43 57.15 -41.63
N ASP A 41 39.50 56.49 -42.06
CA ASP A 41 39.48 55.54 -43.17
C ASP A 41 38.42 54.46 -42.88
N ALA A 42 37.30 54.52 -43.62
CA ALA A 42 36.14 53.68 -43.40
C ALA A 42 36.50 52.19 -43.49
N ALA A 43 37.54 51.86 -44.27
CA ALA A 43 38.09 50.51 -44.37
C ALA A 43 38.71 50.02 -43.05
N VAL A 44 39.36 50.91 -42.28
CA VAL A 44 39.96 50.58 -40.98
C VAL A 44 38.88 50.33 -39.92
N LEU A 45 37.82 51.16 -39.90
CA LEU A 45 36.67 50.94 -39.02
C LEU A 45 35.90 49.66 -39.37
N GLN A 46 35.70 49.39 -40.66
CA GLN A 46 35.08 48.15 -41.12
C GLN A 46 35.89 46.93 -40.69
N HIS A 47 37.22 46.98 -40.83
CA HIS A 47 38.10 45.91 -40.38
C HIS A 47 38.06 45.70 -38.86
N GLN A 48 38.06 46.79 -38.07
CA GLN A 48 37.92 46.72 -36.61
C GLN A 48 36.57 46.14 -36.18
N ASN A 49 35.46 46.57 -36.79
CA ASN A 49 34.14 46.02 -36.53
C ASN A 49 34.06 44.53 -36.89
N GLN A 50 34.63 44.12 -38.02
CA GLN A 50 34.64 42.72 -38.40
C GLN A 50 35.47 41.86 -37.43
N LYS A 51 36.57 42.39 -36.89
CA LYS A 51 37.35 41.74 -35.85
C LYS A 51 36.58 41.62 -34.52
N LEU A 52 35.82 42.65 -34.14
CA LEU A 52 34.96 42.61 -32.94
C LEU A 52 33.82 41.60 -33.11
N VAL A 53 33.19 41.53 -34.29
CA VAL A 53 32.17 40.53 -34.60
C VAL A 53 32.74 39.12 -34.49
N GLN A 54 33.92 38.86 -35.07
CA GLN A 54 34.58 37.56 -34.94
C GLN A 54 34.91 37.21 -33.47
N GLN A 55 35.34 38.19 -32.66
CA GLN A 55 35.58 37.98 -31.23
C GLN A 55 34.29 37.68 -30.46
N LEU A 56 33.20 38.37 -30.79
CA LEU A 56 31.89 38.19 -30.17
C LEU A 56 31.30 36.82 -30.55
N ASP A 57 31.43 36.41 -31.81
CA ASP A 57 31.02 35.08 -32.26
C ASP A 57 31.84 33.98 -31.58
N ALA A 58 33.16 34.17 -31.42
CA ALA A 58 34.01 33.22 -30.69
C ALA A 58 33.63 33.13 -29.19
N GLN A 59 33.21 34.24 -28.56
CA GLN A 59 32.71 34.24 -27.19
C GLN A 59 31.35 33.56 -27.07
N LYS A 60 30.43 33.79 -28.01
CA LYS A 60 29.13 33.10 -28.08
C LYS A 60 29.28 31.59 -28.20
N HIS A 61 30.17 31.11 -29.05
CA HIS A 61 30.44 29.68 -29.17
C HIS A 61 30.95 29.09 -27.85
N LYS A 62 31.90 29.77 -27.17
CA LYS A 62 32.38 29.34 -25.84
C LYS A 62 31.29 29.32 -24.77
N LEU A 63 30.37 30.28 -24.80
CA LEU A 63 29.23 30.30 -23.88
C LEU A 63 28.28 29.13 -24.14
N HIS A 64 27.97 28.84 -25.41
CA HIS A 64 27.16 27.66 -25.76
C HIS A 64 27.84 26.34 -25.36
N ASP A 65 29.16 26.21 -25.54
CA ASP A 65 29.91 25.03 -25.08
C ASP A 65 29.83 24.86 -23.55
N LEU A 66 29.95 25.96 -22.80
CA LEU A 66 29.81 25.94 -21.34
C LEU A 66 28.39 25.62 -20.89
N GLU A 67 27.37 26.16 -21.57
CA GLU A 67 25.97 25.89 -21.30
C GLU A 67 25.63 24.41 -21.56
N ALA A 68 26.14 23.85 -22.68
CA ALA A 68 26.01 22.43 -22.98
C ALA A 68 26.67 21.55 -21.91
N LYS A 69 27.87 21.93 -21.45
CA LYS A 69 28.58 21.21 -20.37
C LYS A 69 27.84 21.33 -19.03
N MET A 70 27.25 22.48 -18.73
CA MET A 70 26.45 22.68 -17.52
C MET A 70 25.17 21.85 -17.55
N LYS A 71 24.53 21.72 -18.71
CA LYS A 71 23.39 20.81 -18.91
C LYS A 71 23.81 19.35 -18.70
N GLU A 72 24.91 18.92 -19.31
CA GLU A 72 25.44 17.55 -19.13
C GLU A 72 25.73 17.23 -17.65
N LEU A 73 26.31 18.18 -16.91
CA LEU A 73 26.57 18.00 -15.48
C LEU A 73 25.27 17.91 -14.66
N ARG A 74 24.25 18.72 -14.99
CA ARG A 74 22.93 18.62 -14.34
C ARG A 74 22.25 17.29 -14.62
N ASP A 75 22.31 16.79 -15.85
CA ASP A 75 21.73 15.50 -16.23
C ASP A 75 22.46 14.34 -15.51
N LYS A 76 23.79 14.44 -15.35
CA LYS A 76 24.58 13.48 -14.56
C LYS A 76 24.25 13.54 -13.07
N GLN A 77 24.05 14.75 -12.51
CA GLN A 77 23.66 14.91 -11.12
C GLN A 77 22.27 14.33 -10.88
N ALA A 78 21.29 14.63 -11.74
CA ALA A 78 19.95 14.07 -11.64
C ALA A 78 19.95 12.53 -11.69
N SER A 79 20.75 11.93 -12.58
CA SER A 79 20.85 10.45 -12.63
C SER A 79 21.55 9.86 -11.40
N TYR A 80 22.50 10.56 -10.79
CA TYR A 80 23.11 10.15 -9.53
C TYR A 80 22.13 10.28 -8.35
N ASP A 81 21.36 11.36 -8.28
CA ASP A 81 20.33 11.57 -7.26
C ASP A 81 19.24 10.49 -7.34
N ASP A 82 18.77 10.15 -8.55
CA ASP A 82 17.83 9.04 -8.78
C ASP A 82 18.39 7.70 -8.31
N PHE A 83 19.67 7.45 -8.54
CA PHE A 83 20.36 6.26 -8.05
C PHE A 83 20.38 6.23 -6.51
N LEU A 84 20.73 7.35 -5.86
CA LEU A 84 20.74 7.42 -4.39
C LEU A 84 19.35 7.27 -3.78
N VAL A 85 18.31 7.85 -4.39
CA VAL A 85 16.90 7.65 -3.99
C VAL A 85 16.55 6.16 -4.05
N THR A 86 16.92 5.50 -5.15
CA THR A 86 16.66 4.07 -5.35
C THR A 86 17.41 3.22 -4.33
N LEU A 87 18.69 3.52 -4.06
CA LEU A 87 19.50 2.83 -3.07
C LEU A 87 18.91 2.97 -1.66
N ASN A 88 18.52 4.18 -1.27
CA ASN A 88 17.90 4.44 0.03
C ASN A 88 16.58 3.65 0.19
N ARG A 89 15.78 3.58 -0.87
CA ARG A 89 14.54 2.79 -0.89
C ARG A 89 14.81 1.31 -0.69
N ILE A 90 15.77 0.74 -1.44
CA ILE A 90 16.12 -0.69 -1.34
C ILE A 90 16.67 -1.00 0.05
N TRP A 91 17.47 -0.11 0.63
CA TRP A 91 18.02 -0.32 1.98
C TRP A 91 16.94 -0.25 3.06
N ASN A 92 15.99 0.70 2.97
CA ASN A 92 14.84 0.72 3.88
C ASN A 92 14.03 -0.58 3.78
N GLN A 93 13.79 -1.05 2.55
CA GLN A 93 13.10 -2.32 2.35
C GLN A 93 13.86 -3.51 2.96
N LEU A 94 15.20 -3.54 2.84
CA LEU A 94 16.01 -4.56 3.49
C LEU A 94 15.87 -4.51 5.02
N ASP A 95 15.91 -3.32 5.62
CA ASP A 95 15.73 -3.16 7.06
C ASP A 95 14.33 -3.65 7.49
N ASP A 96 13.28 -3.28 6.76
CA ASP A 96 11.90 -3.70 7.02
C ASP A 96 11.73 -5.23 6.91
N ASP A 97 12.28 -5.83 5.84
CA ASP A 97 12.25 -7.28 5.61
C ASP A 97 13.00 -8.03 6.72
N LEU A 98 14.15 -7.51 7.19
CA LEU A 98 14.90 -8.07 8.31
C LEU A 98 14.12 -8.00 9.63
N ILE A 99 13.39 -6.91 9.88
CA ILE A 99 12.51 -6.78 11.07
C ILE A 99 11.39 -7.82 11.00
N ILE A 100 10.71 -7.94 9.87
CA ILE A 100 9.61 -8.89 9.66
C ILE A 100 10.10 -10.33 9.82
N LEU A 101 11.23 -10.67 9.19
CA LEU A 101 11.84 -12.00 9.32
C LEU A 101 12.30 -12.28 10.75
N GLY A 102 12.80 -11.27 11.47
CA GLY A 102 13.16 -11.38 12.88
C GLY A 102 11.94 -11.71 13.74
N VAL A 103 10.84 -11.00 13.54
CA VAL A 103 9.56 -11.25 14.22
C VAL A 103 9.03 -12.66 13.91
N HIS A 104 9.09 -13.12 12.66
CA HIS A 104 8.67 -14.47 12.30
C HIS A 104 9.57 -15.57 12.87
N SER A 105 10.86 -15.32 13.02
CA SER A 105 11.84 -16.28 13.56
C SER A 105 11.86 -16.30 15.08
N MET A 106 10.88 -15.65 15.73
CA MET A 106 10.78 -15.53 17.18
C MET A 106 12.05 -14.91 17.80
N ALA A 107 12.71 -14.04 17.03
CA ALA A 107 13.92 -13.39 17.44
C ALA A 107 13.65 -12.46 18.63
N ASP A 108 14.69 -12.32 19.45
CA ASP A 108 14.81 -11.60 20.72
C ASP A 108 14.03 -10.28 20.81
N GLN A 109 13.86 -9.75 22.04
CA GLN A 109 13.16 -8.48 22.36
C GLN A 109 13.51 -7.30 21.42
N ILE A 110 14.71 -7.32 20.82
CA ILE A 110 15.22 -6.37 19.83
C ILE A 110 14.35 -6.29 18.57
N SER A 111 13.83 -7.40 18.05
CA SER A 111 12.99 -7.41 16.84
C SER A 111 11.57 -6.90 17.12
N LEU A 112 11.06 -7.15 18.32
CA LEU A 112 9.81 -6.56 18.81
C LEU A 112 9.96 -5.05 19.09
N GLN A 113 11.11 -4.64 19.63
CA GLN A 113 11.42 -3.24 19.90
C GLN A 113 11.71 -2.45 18.61
N SER A 114 12.27 -3.09 17.57
CA SER A 114 12.44 -2.48 16.25
C SER A 114 11.10 -2.37 15.50
N LEU A 115 10.17 -3.32 15.71
CA LEU A 115 8.78 -3.22 15.24
C LEU A 115 8.00 -2.11 15.95
N ASP A 116 8.25 -1.90 17.25
CA ASP A 116 7.70 -0.79 18.03
C ASP A 116 8.38 0.56 17.72
N HIS A 117 9.56 0.53 17.08
CA HIS A 117 10.29 1.74 16.77
C HIS A 117 9.45 2.66 15.87
N GLN A 118 9.53 3.94 16.17
CA GLN A 118 8.60 4.94 15.69
C GLN A 118 8.81 5.20 14.19
N ASP A 119 7.94 4.63 13.34
CA ASP A 119 7.84 4.91 11.90
C ASP A 119 7.53 6.41 11.60
N TYR A 120 7.30 7.23 12.63
CA TYR A 120 7.10 8.67 12.51
C TYR A 120 8.43 9.43 12.43
N SER A 121 9.02 9.41 11.23
CA SER A 121 9.74 10.57 10.70
C SER A 121 8.95 11.27 9.58
N GLY A 122 7.78 10.75 9.20
CA GLY A 122 6.90 11.39 8.23
C GLY A 122 6.07 12.52 8.85
N GLY A 123 6.67 13.69 9.12
CA GLY A 123 5.85 14.81 9.59
C GLY A 123 6.54 16.15 9.83
N SER A 124 7.86 16.20 9.96
CA SER A 124 8.57 17.49 9.96
C SER A 124 9.31 17.65 8.65
N ILE A 125 8.98 18.70 7.90
CA ILE A 125 9.87 19.19 6.86
C ILE A 125 11.20 19.51 7.56
N PRO A 126 12.33 18.92 7.14
CA PRO A 126 13.63 19.27 7.71
C PRO A 126 13.81 20.79 7.58
N SER A 127 14.24 21.48 8.64
CA SER A 127 14.39 22.95 8.61
C SER A 127 15.60 23.42 7.79
N CYS A 128 16.12 22.57 6.90
CA CYS A 128 17.31 22.79 6.10
C CYS A 128 16.96 23.23 4.66
N PRO A 129 17.93 23.82 3.93
CA PRO A 129 17.77 24.19 2.52
C PRO A 129 17.33 23.01 1.63
N ALA A 130 16.68 23.29 0.51
CA ALA A 130 16.11 22.27 -0.38
C ALA A 130 17.15 21.23 -0.86
N GLU A 131 18.40 21.66 -0.97
CA GLU A 131 19.56 20.87 -1.36
C GLU A 131 19.96 19.81 -0.29
N GLU A 132 19.59 20.04 0.97
CA GLU A 132 19.96 19.18 2.12
C GLU A 132 18.81 18.28 2.58
N ILE A 133 17.58 18.51 2.11
CA ILE A 133 16.39 17.72 2.47
C ILE A 133 16.59 16.24 2.15
N PHE A 134 17.21 15.95 1.01
CA PHE A 134 17.48 14.57 0.61
C PHE A 134 18.43 13.87 1.58
N LEU A 135 19.55 14.51 1.93
CA LEU A 135 20.52 13.99 2.89
C LEU A 135 19.90 13.81 4.29
N CYS A 136 19.12 14.78 4.77
CA CYS A 136 18.40 14.66 6.03
C CYS A 136 17.46 13.44 6.06
N ARG A 137 16.76 13.16 4.96
CA ARG A 137 15.89 11.98 4.82
C ARG A 137 16.68 10.67 4.75
N VAL A 138 17.82 10.65 4.07
CA VAL A 138 18.70 9.46 3.96
C VAL A 138 19.33 9.11 5.31
N LEU A 139 19.67 10.11 6.11
CA LEU A 139 20.33 9.95 7.40
C LEU A 139 19.36 9.84 8.59
N LYS A 140 18.05 9.98 8.35
CA LYS A 140 17.00 10.04 9.39
C LYS A 140 17.26 11.15 10.43
N THR A 141 17.74 12.31 9.99
CA THR A 141 18.13 13.44 10.85
C THR A 141 17.35 14.71 10.47
N ASN A 142 16.89 15.48 11.45
CA ASN A 142 16.02 16.66 11.21
C ASN A 142 16.79 17.95 10.87
N ALA A 143 18.11 17.99 11.05
CA ALA A 143 18.98 19.11 10.68
C ALA A 143 20.44 18.66 10.54
N ILE A 144 21.14 19.15 9.52
CA ILE A 144 22.60 19.01 9.40
C ILE A 144 23.22 20.27 10.01
N PRO A 145 24.10 20.15 11.03
CA PRO A 145 24.74 21.33 11.62
C PRO A 145 25.60 22.03 10.55
N GLY A 146 25.17 23.24 10.18
CA GLY A 146 25.85 24.07 9.19
C GLY A 146 27.20 24.55 9.70
N ASN A 147 28.25 23.77 9.49
CA ASN A 147 29.62 24.29 9.51
C ASN A 147 30.51 23.60 8.47
N ALA A 148 31.11 24.45 7.65
CA ALA A 148 32.14 24.29 6.63
C ALA A 148 32.70 22.86 6.40
N ASN A 149 32.29 22.31 5.25
CA ASN A 149 32.97 21.43 4.30
C ASN A 149 33.66 20.12 4.75
N ASP A 150 34.17 19.98 5.97
CA ASP A 150 34.78 18.73 6.47
C ASP A 150 33.93 18.05 7.56
N VAL A 151 33.27 18.83 8.42
CA VAL A 151 32.42 18.30 9.50
C VAL A 151 31.14 17.64 8.93
N SER A 152 30.62 18.13 7.81
CA SER A 152 29.45 17.56 7.12
C SER A 152 29.73 16.15 6.56
N ILE A 153 30.88 15.93 5.92
CA ILE A 153 31.23 14.61 5.35
C ILE A 153 31.48 13.58 6.46
N VAL A 154 32.13 13.97 7.56
CA VAL A 154 32.35 13.10 8.71
C VAL A 154 31.03 12.71 9.36
N ASN A 155 30.10 13.65 9.55
CA ASN A 155 28.76 13.36 10.09
C ASN A 155 27.93 12.45 9.18
N ILE A 156 27.99 12.64 7.85
CA ILE A 156 27.32 11.77 6.87
C ILE A 156 27.90 10.35 6.96
N ARG A 157 29.22 10.23 7.04
CA ARG A 157 29.90 8.94 7.15
C ARG A 157 29.54 8.24 8.44
N GLU A 158 29.57 8.93 9.57
CA GLU A 158 29.19 8.38 10.88
C GLU A 158 27.73 7.90 10.90
N ALA A 159 26.81 8.66 10.31
CA ALA A 159 25.41 8.25 10.20
C ALA A 159 25.20 7.06 9.25
N LEU A 160 25.96 6.96 8.16
CA LEU A 160 25.97 5.78 7.29
C LEU A 160 26.58 4.56 7.99
N ASP A 161 27.67 4.73 8.73
CA ASP A 161 28.31 3.67 9.52
C ASP A 161 27.37 3.19 10.64
N LEU A 162 26.64 4.10 11.29
CA LEU A 162 25.62 3.77 12.28
C LEU A 162 24.47 2.97 11.67
N ARG A 163 23.95 3.41 10.52
CA ARG A 163 22.91 2.69 9.79
C ARG A 163 23.37 1.30 9.39
N HIS A 164 24.57 1.18 8.82
CA HIS A 164 25.16 -0.11 8.47
C HIS A 164 25.34 -1.01 9.70
N SER A 165 25.83 -0.47 10.82
CA SER A 165 25.96 -1.21 12.08
C SER A 165 24.60 -1.68 12.60
N SER A 166 23.56 -0.85 12.48
CA SER A 166 22.19 -1.22 12.84
C SER A 166 21.68 -2.37 11.98
N THR A 167 21.76 -2.26 10.65
CA THR A 167 21.35 -3.34 9.73
C THR A 167 22.10 -4.64 10.02
N LEU A 168 23.42 -4.57 10.27
CA LEU A 168 24.23 -5.74 10.61
C LEU A 168 23.81 -6.37 11.95
N GLN A 169 23.44 -5.55 12.94
CA GLN A 169 22.92 -6.02 14.22
C GLN A 169 21.58 -6.76 14.04
N LEU A 170 20.68 -6.24 13.19
CA LEU A 170 19.44 -6.95 12.83
C LEU A 170 19.75 -8.29 12.18
N MET A 171 20.64 -8.33 11.19
CA MET A 171 21.03 -9.58 10.53
C MET A 171 21.59 -10.61 11.53
N LYS A 172 22.46 -10.18 12.45
CA LYS A 172 23.03 -11.05 13.48
C LYS A 172 21.97 -11.56 14.46
N SER A 173 21.00 -10.72 14.84
CA SER A 173 19.88 -11.16 15.69
C SER A 173 19.00 -12.19 15.00
N LEU A 174 18.78 -12.04 13.69
CA LEU A 174 18.05 -13.01 12.88
C LEU A 174 18.81 -14.34 12.76
N GLU A 175 20.11 -14.30 12.50
CA GLU A 175 20.97 -15.50 12.46
C GLU A 175 20.91 -16.27 13.78
N ASN A 176 21.10 -15.58 14.91
CA ASN A 176 20.99 -16.19 16.24
C ASN A 176 19.61 -16.81 16.50
N ALA A 177 18.54 -16.17 16.03
CA ALA A 177 17.18 -16.67 16.17
C ALA A 177 16.92 -17.92 15.33
N ILE A 178 17.42 -17.95 14.09
CA ILE A 178 17.37 -19.12 13.22
C ILE A 178 18.12 -20.28 13.86
N ASP A 179 19.31 -20.05 14.41
CA ASP A 179 20.09 -21.08 15.09
C ASP A 179 19.38 -21.59 16.35
N ALA A 180 18.80 -20.69 17.16
CA ALA A 180 18.00 -21.09 18.32
C ALA A 180 16.79 -21.94 17.92
N GLN A 181 16.08 -21.58 16.85
CA GLN A 181 14.95 -22.33 16.35
C GLN A 181 15.36 -23.67 15.75
N ARG A 182 16.51 -23.73 15.06
CA ARG A 182 17.13 -24.97 14.59
C ARG A 182 17.41 -25.92 15.74
N ILE A 183 18.08 -25.45 16.79
CA ILE A 183 18.37 -26.24 18.00
C ILE A 183 17.08 -26.74 18.66
N LYS A 184 16.05 -25.90 18.78
CA LYS A 184 14.73 -26.30 19.29
C LYS A 184 14.10 -27.42 18.45
N THR A 185 14.16 -27.30 17.14
CA THR A 185 13.60 -28.28 16.19
C THR A 185 14.36 -29.61 16.25
N GLU A 186 15.69 -29.57 16.28
CA GLU A 186 16.55 -30.76 16.41
C GLU A 186 16.32 -31.47 17.76
N ASN A 187 16.20 -30.71 18.85
CA ASN A 187 15.84 -31.26 20.16
C ASN A 187 14.47 -31.95 20.15
N LEU A 188 13.49 -31.39 19.42
CA LEU A 188 12.16 -31.98 19.28
C LEU A 188 12.21 -33.26 18.42
N ALA A 189 13.00 -33.28 17.35
CA ALA A 189 13.21 -34.47 16.53
C ALA A 189 13.84 -35.61 17.35
N HIS A 190 14.89 -35.31 18.12
CA HIS A 190 15.52 -36.28 19.02
C HIS A 190 14.57 -36.79 20.10
N LEU A 191 13.69 -35.92 20.61
CA LEU A 191 12.68 -36.28 21.60
C LEU A 191 11.64 -37.27 21.03
N LEU A 192 11.32 -37.16 19.73
CA LEU A 192 10.35 -38.02 19.03
C LEU A 192 10.95 -39.35 18.54
N GLU A 193 12.25 -39.41 18.23
CA GLU A 193 12.92 -40.63 17.76
C GLU A 193 13.22 -41.66 18.88
N GLY A 194 13.18 -41.25 20.14
CA GLY A 194 13.41 -42.14 21.28
C GLY A 194 12.29 -43.17 21.46
N LYS A 195 12.64 -44.47 21.59
CA LYS A 195 11.69 -45.50 22.06
C LYS A 195 11.31 -45.19 23.51
N THR A 196 10.11 -44.65 23.70
CA THR A 196 9.69 -44.08 24.99
C THR A 196 8.66 -44.98 25.68
N SER A 197 8.83 -45.13 27.00
CA SER A 197 7.81 -45.71 27.87
C SER A 197 6.55 -44.83 27.87
N ALA A 198 5.40 -45.36 28.30
CA ALA A 198 4.16 -44.59 28.42
C ALA A 198 4.31 -43.35 29.34
N GLU A 199 5.14 -43.45 30.39
CA GLU A 199 5.47 -42.34 31.29
C GLU A 199 6.41 -41.29 30.65
N ASP A 200 7.36 -41.73 29.84
CA ASP A 200 8.23 -40.84 29.07
C ASP A 200 7.42 -40.07 28.02
N GLY A 201 6.39 -40.70 27.43
CA GLY A 201 5.48 -40.08 26.48
C GLY A 201 4.72 -38.88 27.07
N ILE A 202 4.26 -38.99 28.33
CA ILE A 202 3.57 -37.89 29.03
C ILE A 202 4.52 -36.70 29.25
N ILE A 203 5.77 -36.98 29.64
CA ILE A 203 6.79 -35.94 29.84
C ILE A 203 7.10 -35.24 28.50
N ILE A 204 7.22 -36.00 27.41
CA ILE A 204 7.44 -35.47 26.06
C ILE A 204 6.29 -34.57 25.61
N LEU A 205 5.05 -35.03 25.77
CA LEU A 205 3.84 -34.27 25.45
C LEU A 205 3.77 -32.97 26.26
N SER A 206 4.09 -33.01 27.56
CA SER A 206 4.10 -31.80 28.39
C SER A 206 5.15 -30.78 27.94
N LYS A 207 6.33 -31.23 27.51
CA LYS A 207 7.39 -30.37 27.00
C LYS A 207 7.02 -29.73 25.65
N ILE A 208 6.35 -30.49 24.77
CA ILE A 208 5.81 -29.96 23.51
C ILE A 208 4.72 -28.92 23.80
N ASP A 209 3.81 -29.19 24.73
CA ASP A 209 2.76 -28.27 25.16
C ASP A 209 3.33 -26.96 25.73
N ASP A 210 4.37 -27.03 26.57
CA ASP A 210 5.06 -25.85 27.10
C ASP A 210 5.73 -25.02 25.99
N MET A 211 6.40 -25.67 25.02
CA MET A 211 6.96 -24.98 23.84
C MET A 211 5.88 -24.31 22.99
N MET A 212 4.74 -24.98 22.76
CA MET A 212 3.61 -24.42 22.03
C MET A 212 2.99 -23.21 22.76
N LYS A 213 2.91 -23.24 24.09
CA LYS A 213 2.44 -22.10 24.89
C LYS A 213 3.38 -20.91 24.80
N GLU A 214 4.69 -21.11 24.85
CA GLU A 214 5.67 -20.04 24.66
C GLU A 214 5.51 -19.37 23.29
N GLU A 215 5.34 -20.15 22.23
CA GLU A 215 5.15 -19.64 20.88
C GLU A 215 3.80 -18.92 20.72
N ALA A 216 2.72 -19.47 21.29
CA ALA A 216 1.41 -18.81 21.31
C ALA A 216 1.44 -17.47 22.06
N ASN A 217 2.19 -17.40 23.17
CA ASN A 217 2.36 -16.17 23.94
C ASN A 217 3.19 -15.13 23.19
N TYR A 218 4.24 -15.54 22.48
CA TYR A 218 5.03 -14.66 21.63
C TYR A 218 4.19 -14.08 20.49
N LEU A 219 3.47 -14.93 19.75
CA LEU A 219 2.58 -14.49 18.66
C LEU A 219 1.50 -13.53 19.17
N ARG A 220 0.96 -13.76 20.37
CA ARG A 220 0.03 -12.82 21.00
C ARG A 220 0.64 -11.43 21.17
N GLN A 221 1.88 -11.35 21.69
CA GLN A 221 2.58 -10.07 21.87
C GLN A 221 2.83 -9.36 20.54
N VAL A 222 3.24 -10.09 19.50
CA VAL A 222 3.40 -9.53 18.13
C VAL A 222 2.08 -8.94 17.63
N ILE A 223 0.98 -9.68 17.77
CA ILE A 223 -0.35 -9.22 17.35
C ILE A 223 -0.76 -7.95 18.11
N ASP A 224 -0.49 -7.89 19.41
CA ASP A 224 -0.83 -6.72 20.22
C ASP A 224 -0.05 -5.47 19.79
N VAL A 225 1.25 -5.59 19.49
CA VAL A 225 2.07 -4.50 18.93
C VAL A 225 1.53 -4.06 17.57
N LEU A 226 1.23 -5.00 16.67
CA LEU A 226 0.67 -4.70 15.34
C LEU A 226 -0.71 -4.02 15.43
N HIS A 227 -1.57 -4.45 16.35
CA HIS A 227 -2.86 -3.80 16.58
C HIS A 227 -2.71 -2.36 17.08
N LEU A 228 -1.77 -2.10 17.99
CA LEU A 228 -1.46 -0.74 18.44
C LEU A 228 -0.99 0.15 17.27
N LYS A 229 -0.14 -0.37 16.39
CA LYS A 229 0.32 0.33 15.19
C LYS A 229 -0.80 0.59 14.19
N HIS A 230 -1.62 -0.41 13.89
CA HIS A 230 -2.79 -0.24 13.01
C HIS A 230 -3.74 0.84 13.53
N LYS A 231 -3.99 0.87 14.84
CA LYS A 231 -4.79 1.92 15.46
C LYS A 231 -4.15 3.29 15.28
N ALA A 232 -2.85 3.44 15.57
CA ALA A 232 -2.13 4.70 15.39
C ALA A 232 -2.13 5.19 13.93
N TYR A 233 -2.02 4.28 12.96
CA TYR A 233 -2.12 4.63 11.53
C TYR A 233 -3.54 5.04 11.13
N ALA A 234 -4.56 4.33 11.62
CA ALA A 234 -5.96 4.69 11.38
C ALA A 234 -6.26 6.10 11.91
N ASP A 235 -5.83 6.40 13.15
CA ASP A 235 -6.00 7.71 13.77
C ASP A 235 -5.28 8.81 12.96
N ALA A 236 -4.09 8.56 12.44
CA ALA A 236 -3.34 9.52 11.63
C ALA A 236 -3.93 9.74 10.23
N ILE A 237 -4.44 8.68 9.59
CA ILE A 237 -5.17 8.79 8.32
C ILE A 237 -6.44 9.62 8.53
N GLU A 238 -7.19 9.36 9.59
CA GLU A 238 -8.38 10.13 9.91
C GLU A 238 -8.05 11.61 10.15
N ALA A 239 -6.98 11.90 10.91
CA ALA A 239 -6.51 13.27 11.13
C ALA A 239 -6.02 13.96 9.84
N CYS A 240 -5.47 13.21 8.87
CA CYS A 240 -5.10 13.73 7.56
C CYS A 240 -6.35 14.08 6.73
N ASN A 241 -7.34 13.19 6.72
CA ASN A 241 -8.61 13.40 6.02
C ASN A 241 -9.38 14.60 6.59
N GLN A 242 -9.39 14.75 7.91
CA GLN A 242 -10.00 15.92 8.58
C GLN A 242 -9.31 17.23 8.17
N ARG A 243 -7.97 17.25 8.14
CA ARG A 243 -7.20 18.41 7.64
C ARG A 243 -7.49 18.71 6.18
N GLN A 244 -7.47 17.70 5.31
CA GLN A 244 -7.79 17.87 3.90
C GLN A 244 -9.21 18.44 3.70
N SER A 245 -10.18 17.98 4.49
CA SER A 245 -11.54 18.51 4.45
C SER A 245 -11.61 19.97 4.91
N ALA A 246 -10.86 20.33 5.95
CA ALA A 246 -10.74 21.71 6.42
C ALA A 246 -10.12 22.60 5.34
N ASP A 247 -8.98 22.21 4.77
CA ASP A 247 -8.28 22.94 3.70
C ASP A 247 -9.18 23.11 2.47
N GLN A 248 -9.93 22.07 2.09
CA GLN A 248 -10.87 22.14 0.97
C GLN A 248 -12.03 23.12 1.25
N SER A 249 -12.52 23.19 2.49
CA SER A 249 -13.55 24.15 2.88
C SER A 249 -13.03 25.59 2.88
N GLU A 250 -11.78 25.79 3.31
CA GLU A 250 -11.13 27.09 3.30
C GLU A 250 -10.86 27.57 1.87
N LEU A 251 -10.39 26.68 0.98
CA LEU A 251 -10.22 27.00 -0.43
C LEU A 251 -11.53 27.47 -1.08
N LYS A 252 -12.65 26.79 -0.82
CA LYS A 252 -13.96 27.21 -1.33
C LYS A 252 -14.42 28.56 -0.79
N ARG A 253 -14.13 28.84 0.50
CA ARG A 253 -14.42 30.15 1.11
C ARG A 253 -13.59 31.25 0.43
N LEU A 254 -12.29 31.03 0.26
CA LEU A 254 -11.38 31.99 -0.39
C LEU A 254 -11.74 32.22 -1.86
N GLU A 255 -12.17 31.17 -2.58
CA GLU A 255 -12.69 31.28 -3.94
C GLU A 255 -13.93 32.18 -4.00
N GLY A 256 -14.87 32.01 -3.07
CA GLY A 256 -16.04 32.88 -2.95
C GLY A 256 -15.70 34.34 -2.61
N GLU A 257 -14.77 34.57 -1.68
CA GLU A 257 -14.29 35.92 -1.32
C GLU A 257 -13.56 36.60 -2.49
N LEU A 258 -12.81 35.83 -3.29
CA LEU A 258 -12.16 36.34 -4.48
C LEU A 258 -13.17 36.75 -5.55
N GLU A 259 -14.20 35.94 -5.78
CA GLU A 259 -15.28 36.27 -6.72
C GLU A 259 -16.04 37.53 -6.27
N GLU A 260 -16.38 37.64 -4.98
CA GLU A 260 -17.01 38.84 -4.42
C GLU A 260 -16.14 40.09 -4.65
N SER A 261 -14.85 40.00 -4.31
CA SER A 261 -13.88 41.09 -4.54
C SER A 261 -13.74 41.46 -6.02
N MET A 262 -13.76 40.48 -6.93
CA MET A 262 -13.77 40.74 -8.38
C MET A 262 -15.03 41.48 -8.82
N THR A 263 -16.21 41.11 -8.31
CA THR A 263 -17.46 41.82 -8.63
C THR A 263 -17.48 43.24 -8.08
N GLU A 264 -17.00 43.46 -6.85
CA GLU A 264 -16.87 44.81 -6.26
C GLU A 264 -15.91 45.69 -7.07
N LEU A 265 -14.79 45.12 -7.52
CA LEU A 265 -13.82 45.81 -8.35
C LEU A 265 -14.43 46.21 -9.70
N GLU A 266 -15.19 45.31 -10.34
CA GLU A 266 -15.86 45.61 -11.60
C GLU A 266 -16.93 46.68 -11.46
N ASP A 267 -17.68 46.68 -10.35
CA ASP A 267 -18.63 47.75 -10.03
C ASP A 267 -17.93 49.08 -9.74
N SER A 268 -16.78 49.08 -9.06
CA SER A 268 -15.96 50.28 -8.84
C SER A 268 -15.47 50.88 -10.16
N ARG A 269 -15.05 50.02 -11.12
CA ARG A 269 -14.66 50.41 -12.47
C ARG A 269 -15.83 51.02 -13.24
N ARG A 270 -17.03 50.43 -13.18
CA ARG A 270 -18.25 50.99 -13.81
C ARG A 270 -18.61 52.37 -13.24
N LYS A 271 -18.51 52.55 -11.92
CA LYS A 271 -18.70 53.85 -11.24
C LYS A 271 -17.68 54.90 -11.72
N LEU A 272 -16.40 54.52 -11.82
CA LEU A 272 -15.34 55.43 -12.29
C LEU A 272 -15.55 55.89 -13.73
N VAL A 273 -15.94 55.00 -14.63
CA VAL A 273 -16.27 55.36 -16.03
C VAL A 273 -17.42 56.37 -16.08
N THR A 274 -18.46 56.16 -15.28
CA THR A 274 -19.61 57.07 -15.19
C THR A 274 -19.19 58.47 -14.72
N LEU A 275 -18.34 58.55 -13.69
CA LEU A 275 -17.80 59.82 -13.19
C LEU A 275 -16.92 60.53 -14.21
N LYS A 276 -16.12 59.79 -14.98
CA LYS A 276 -15.29 60.36 -16.06
C LYS A 276 -16.15 60.98 -17.16
N MET A 277 -17.21 60.29 -17.58
CA MET A 277 -18.17 60.83 -18.57
C MET A 277 -18.84 62.12 -18.09
N GLN A 278 -19.19 62.22 -16.81
CA GLN A 278 -19.78 63.44 -16.24
C GLN A 278 -18.81 64.62 -16.21
N LYS A 279 -17.52 64.36 -15.92
CA LYS A 279 -16.47 65.38 -15.93
C LYS A 279 -16.21 65.94 -17.34
N ASP A 280 -16.15 65.07 -18.34
CA ASP A 280 -15.87 65.48 -19.73
C ASP A 280 -17.01 66.33 -20.31
N VAL A 281 -18.27 66.10 -19.87
CA VAL A 281 -19.43 66.93 -20.24
C VAL A 281 -19.39 68.32 -19.55
N ALA A 282 -18.83 68.43 -18.35
CA ALA A 282 -18.74 69.70 -17.62
C ALA A 282 -17.61 70.63 -18.11
N CYS A 283 -16.60 70.10 -18.81
CA CYS A 283 -15.41 70.85 -19.21
C CYS A 283 -15.57 71.59 -20.56
N GLY A 284 -16.62 71.32 -21.35
CA GLY A 284 -16.85 71.93 -22.67
C GLY A 284 -17.51 73.32 -22.66
N GLY A 285 -17.68 73.97 -21.50
CA GLY A 285 -18.61 75.09 -21.32
C GLY A 285 -18.05 76.41 -20.81
N GLN A 286 -16.74 76.65 -20.75
CA GLN A 286 -16.21 77.96 -20.32
C GLN A 286 -14.97 78.43 -21.10
N GLU A 287 -15.22 79.14 -22.21
CA GLU A 287 -14.31 80.17 -22.73
C GLU A 287 -15.15 81.43 -23.02
N THR A 288 -15.00 82.45 -22.18
CA THR A 288 -15.53 83.80 -22.48
C THR A 288 -14.39 84.80 -22.59
N ILE A 289 -14.32 85.33 -23.81
CA ILE A 289 -13.54 86.42 -24.38
C ILE A 289 -13.55 87.66 -23.47
N SER A 290 -12.39 88.30 -23.29
CA SER A 290 -12.29 89.64 -22.68
C SER A 290 -11.96 90.71 -23.73
N SER A 291 -12.70 91.82 -23.60
CA SER A 291 -12.95 92.91 -24.54
C SER A 291 -11.77 93.84 -24.81
N ALA A 292 -11.71 94.33 -26.05
CA ALA A 292 -10.94 95.50 -26.47
C ALA A 292 -11.46 96.79 -25.81
N VAL A 293 -10.56 97.74 -25.53
CA VAL A 293 -10.89 99.13 -25.14
C VAL A 293 -10.05 100.09 -25.98
N ASN A 294 -10.74 100.96 -26.70
CA ASN A 294 -10.26 101.94 -27.67
C ASN A 294 -10.52 103.35 -27.09
N GLY A 295 -9.63 104.32 -27.26
CA GLY A 295 -9.73 105.62 -26.56
C GLY A 295 -9.05 106.82 -27.25
N SER A 296 -9.77 107.43 -28.19
CA SER A 296 -9.83 108.84 -28.63
C SER A 296 -8.58 109.75 -28.67
N MET A 297 -8.28 110.28 -29.87
CA MET A 297 -7.45 111.48 -30.11
C MET A 297 -8.34 112.73 -30.31
N SER A 298 -7.89 113.88 -29.79
CA SER A 298 -8.56 115.20 -29.84
C SER A 298 -7.70 116.22 -30.64
N PRO A 299 -8.29 117.25 -31.28
CA PRO A 299 -7.65 117.93 -32.41
C PRO A 299 -6.94 119.26 -32.11
N GLU A 300 -5.85 119.48 -32.87
CA GLU A 300 -5.44 120.74 -33.52
C GLU A 300 -4.72 121.84 -32.72
N LYS A 301 -3.45 122.12 -33.10
CA LYS A 301 -2.89 123.49 -33.18
C LYS A 301 -1.64 123.60 -34.06
N HIS A 302 -1.63 124.64 -34.89
CA HIS A 302 -0.84 124.83 -36.12
C HIS A 302 0.59 125.38 -35.95
N THR A 303 1.37 124.84 -35.00
CA THR A 303 2.82 125.18 -34.84
C THR A 303 3.74 123.95 -34.87
N ASP A 304 3.21 122.81 -35.29
CA ASP A 304 3.86 121.49 -35.15
C ASP A 304 4.19 120.81 -36.49
N ARG A 305 4.11 121.54 -37.61
CA ARG A 305 4.21 120.93 -38.95
C ARG A 305 5.62 120.40 -39.26
N THR A 306 6.67 120.94 -38.65
CA THR A 306 8.07 120.49 -38.89
C THR A 306 8.53 119.42 -37.89
N LYS A 307 7.94 119.39 -36.69
CA LYS A 307 8.22 118.38 -35.66
C LYS A 307 7.35 117.14 -35.87
N GLY A 308 6.07 117.31 -36.18
CA GLY A 308 5.17 116.24 -36.61
C GLY A 308 5.61 115.56 -37.91
N VAL A 309 6.25 116.26 -38.86
CA VAL A 309 6.84 115.61 -40.06
C VAL A 309 8.08 114.77 -39.72
N ARG A 310 8.84 115.15 -38.68
CA ARG A 310 9.99 114.36 -38.20
C ARG A 310 9.54 113.14 -37.41
N GLU A 311 8.61 113.31 -36.49
CA GLU A 311 7.99 112.23 -35.71
C GLU A 311 7.24 111.24 -36.63
N LEU A 312 6.58 111.74 -37.69
CA LEU A 312 5.94 110.89 -38.71
C LEU A 312 6.98 110.15 -39.56
N LYS A 313 8.16 110.72 -39.81
CA LYS A 313 9.27 110.02 -40.47
C LYS A 313 9.88 108.95 -39.58
N GLU A 314 10.06 109.22 -38.30
CA GLU A 314 10.54 108.25 -37.30
C GLU A 314 9.52 107.11 -37.14
N SER A 315 8.22 107.42 -37.04
CA SER A 315 7.14 106.43 -36.99
C SER A 315 7.07 105.56 -38.25
N ILE A 316 7.34 106.12 -39.43
CA ILE A 316 7.43 105.33 -40.67
C ILE A 316 8.64 104.39 -40.65
N GLU A 317 9.78 104.82 -40.12
CA GLU A 317 10.97 103.97 -40.02
C GLU A 317 10.78 102.87 -38.97
N GLU A 318 10.18 103.18 -37.81
CA GLU A 318 9.79 102.19 -36.80
C GLU A 318 8.79 101.17 -37.35
N ALA A 319 7.77 101.62 -38.10
CA ALA A 319 6.82 100.72 -38.74
C ALA A 319 7.48 99.82 -39.80
N LYS A 320 8.53 100.31 -40.46
CA LYS A 320 9.31 99.53 -41.43
C LYS A 320 10.16 98.47 -40.73
N ILE A 321 10.85 98.82 -39.64
CA ILE A 321 11.60 97.87 -38.80
C ILE A 321 10.64 96.81 -38.25
N LEU A 322 9.52 97.22 -37.66
CA LEU A 322 8.51 96.30 -37.12
C LEU A 322 7.97 95.34 -38.19
N LYS A 323 7.76 95.82 -39.42
CA LYS A 323 7.35 94.97 -40.54
C LYS A 323 8.43 93.97 -40.91
N GLU A 324 9.69 94.39 -40.92
CA GLU A 324 10.83 93.51 -41.20
C GLU A 324 10.97 92.44 -40.11
N ASP A 325 10.89 92.82 -38.84
CA ASP A 325 10.93 91.90 -37.69
C ASP A 325 9.76 90.90 -37.76
N ARG A 326 8.55 91.38 -38.08
CA ARG A 326 7.38 90.50 -38.21
C ARG A 326 7.50 89.55 -39.41
N LEU A 327 8.16 89.99 -40.48
CA LEU A 327 8.48 89.13 -41.63
C LEU A 327 9.52 88.07 -41.28
N SER A 328 10.56 88.41 -40.50
CA SER A 328 11.53 87.41 -40.02
C SER A 328 10.90 86.40 -39.08
N GLU A 329 10.06 86.83 -38.11
CA GLU A 329 9.35 85.89 -37.22
C GLU A 329 8.45 84.93 -38.00
N LEU A 330 7.78 85.41 -39.05
CA LEU A 330 6.92 84.58 -39.89
C LEU A 330 7.74 83.59 -40.74
N HIS A 331 8.91 84.01 -41.21
CA HIS A 331 9.84 83.13 -41.91
C HIS A 331 10.34 82.00 -40.99
N ASP A 332 10.79 82.35 -39.78
CA ASP A 332 11.29 81.37 -38.80
C ASP A 332 10.17 80.38 -38.40
N ALA A 333 8.96 80.88 -38.15
CA ALA A 333 7.80 80.03 -37.87
C ALA A 333 7.44 79.10 -39.04
N GLN A 334 7.63 79.55 -40.28
CA GLN A 334 7.42 78.73 -41.47
C GLN A 334 8.48 77.62 -41.59
N GLU A 335 9.73 77.91 -41.25
CA GLU A 335 10.82 76.93 -41.24
C GLU A 335 10.61 75.86 -40.14
N ASP A 336 10.20 76.27 -38.95
CA ASP A 336 9.82 75.36 -37.85
C ASP A 336 8.65 74.46 -38.24
N ASN A 337 7.63 75.01 -38.89
CA ASN A 337 6.47 74.24 -39.35
C ASN A 337 6.88 73.20 -40.41
N LEU A 338 7.78 73.58 -41.33
CA LEU A 338 8.34 72.66 -42.32
C LEU A 338 9.13 71.52 -41.65
N HIS A 339 9.91 71.84 -40.61
CA HIS A 339 10.66 70.85 -39.85
C HIS A 339 9.72 69.86 -39.13
N LEU A 340 8.72 70.34 -38.41
CA LEU A 340 7.72 69.50 -37.75
C LEU A 340 6.96 68.61 -38.74
N SER A 341 6.61 69.15 -39.91
CA SER A 341 5.92 68.38 -40.94
C SER A 341 6.79 67.26 -41.52
N LYS A 342 8.12 67.45 -41.61
CA LYS A 342 9.06 66.37 -41.99
C LYS A 342 9.15 65.29 -40.92
N GLN A 343 9.25 65.67 -39.64
CA GLN A 343 9.28 64.70 -38.54
C GLN A 343 7.99 63.85 -38.47
N LEU A 344 6.83 64.47 -38.69
CA LEU A 344 5.57 63.75 -38.78
C LEU A 344 5.54 62.77 -39.96
N GLN A 345 6.10 63.15 -41.10
CA GLN A 345 6.18 62.27 -42.26
C GLN A 345 7.10 61.07 -42.01
N GLU A 346 8.23 61.28 -41.33
CA GLU A 346 9.16 60.21 -40.93
C GLU A 346 8.48 59.22 -39.99
N LEU A 347 7.84 59.70 -38.92
CA LEU A 347 7.06 58.86 -38.00
C LEU A 347 5.93 58.11 -38.69
N GLN A 348 5.24 58.74 -39.65
CA GLN A 348 4.19 58.08 -40.42
C GLN A 348 4.75 56.98 -41.33
N ASN A 349 5.95 57.17 -41.90
CA ASN A 349 6.62 56.16 -42.72
C ASN A 349 7.11 54.99 -41.87
N GLU A 350 7.64 55.25 -40.67
CA GLU A 350 8.04 54.22 -39.71
C GLU A 350 6.85 53.37 -39.25
N LEU A 351 5.72 54.00 -38.93
CA LEU A 351 4.51 53.29 -38.49
C LEU A 351 3.87 52.47 -39.62
N LYS A 352 4.07 52.86 -40.89
CA LYS A 352 3.58 52.12 -42.06
C LYS A 352 4.49 50.95 -42.46
N ASP A 353 5.74 50.90 -42.00
CA ASP A 353 6.60 49.74 -42.25
C ASP A 353 6.24 48.64 -41.25
N ASP A 354 5.47 47.66 -41.71
CA ASP A 354 5.11 46.47 -40.94
C ASP A 354 6.35 45.79 -40.33
N ARG A 355 7.52 45.87 -40.96
CA ARG A 355 8.75 45.28 -40.38
C ARG A 355 9.18 45.96 -39.11
N TYR A 356 8.94 47.27 -38.98
CA TYR A 356 9.22 48.00 -37.74
C TYR A 356 8.28 47.55 -36.61
N VAL A 357 7.00 47.29 -36.93
CA VAL A 357 6.04 46.76 -35.96
C VAL A 357 6.43 45.36 -35.47
N HIS A 358 6.85 44.46 -36.36
CA HIS A 358 7.26 43.10 -35.98
C HIS A 358 8.62 43.04 -35.27
N SER A 359 9.50 44.01 -35.54
CA SER A 359 10.80 44.14 -34.84
C SER A 359 10.73 44.99 -33.57
N SER A 360 9.59 45.63 -33.31
CA SER A 360 9.34 46.34 -32.06
C SER A 360 9.43 45.41 -30.86
N ARG A 361 10.09 45.88 -29.81
CA ARG A 361 10.26 45.16 -28.54
C ARG A 361 8.94 44.70 -27.92
N ALA A 362 7.87 45.47 -28.08
CA ALA A 362 6.56 45.11 -27.53
C ALA A 362 5.96 43.91 -28.27
N TYR A 363 6.11 43.89 -29.60
CA TYR A 363 5.63 42.79 -30.44
C TYR A 363 6.43 41.51 -30.19
N THR A 364 7.77 41.60 -30.18
CA THR A 364 8.61 40.42 -29.95
C THR A 364 8.36 39.79 -28.58
N LEU A 365 8.23 40.60 -27.52
CA LEU A 365 7.88 40.11 -26.19
C LEU A 365 6.53 39.39 -26.16
N CYS A 366 5.51 39.97 -26.79
CA CYS A 366 4.18 39.35 -26.87
C CYS A 366 4.22 38.05 -27.68
N ASN A 367 4.99 38.02 -28.77
CA ASN A 367 5.15 36.85 -29.61
C ASN A 367 5.91 35.71 -28.89
N ASP A 368 6.96 36.04 -28.13
CA ASP A 368 7.71 35.07 -27.31
C ASP A 368 6.83 34.46 -26.21
N GLN A 369 6.02 35.28 -25.55
CA GLN A 369 5.03 34.81 -24.58
C GLN A 369 3.99 33.89 -25.23
N LEU A 370 3.49 34.24 -26.41
CA LEU A 370 2.55 33.40 -27.16
C LEU A 370 3.18 32.05 -27.51
N HIS A 371 4.41 32.05 -28.01
CA HIS A 371 5.13 30.81 -28.29
C HIS A 371 5.34 29.95 -27.05
N HIS A 372 5.71 30.56 -25.92
CA HIS A 372 5.84 29.85 -24.65
C HIS A 372 4.53 29.18 -24.23
N TRP A 373 3.41 29.91 -24.23
CA TRP A 373 2.11 29.35 -23.88
C TRP A 373 1.66 28.26 -24.84
N ASN A 374 1.98 28.38 -26.13
CA ASN A 374 1.66 27.37 -27.13
C ASN A 374 2.48 26.08 -26.91
N SER A 375 3.78 26.19 -26.59
CA SER A 375 4.61 25.05 -26.22
C SER A 375 4.11 24.37 -24.94
N GLU A 376 3.69 25.15 -23.95
CA GLU A 376 3.16 24.63 -22.70
C GLU A 376 1.81 23.92 -22.89
N ALA A 377 0.95 24.45 -23.75
CA ALA A 377 -0.31 23.82 -24.14
C ALA A 377 -0.08 22.45 -24.84
N GLU A 378 0.88 22.37 -25.78
CA GLU A 378 1.24 21.10 -26.43
C GLU A 378 1.83 20.09 -25.43
N ARG A 379 2.61 20.56 -24.45
CA ARG A 379 3.14 19.70 -23.38
C ARG A 379 2.01 19.09 -22.54
N TYR A 380 1.03 19.89 -22.13
CA TYR A 380 -0.12 19.39 -21.37
C TYR A 380 -1.01 18.45 -22.18
N LYS A 381 -1.17 18.71 -23.47
CA LYS A 381 -1.89 17.83 -24.38
C LYS A 381 -1.22 16.45 -24.48
N ALA A 382 0.10 16.41 -24.68
CA ALA A 382 0.85 15.16 -24.70
C ALA A 382 0.74 14.37 -23.38
N LEU A 383 0.75 15.07 -22.23
CA LEU A 383 0.54 14.44 -20.93
C LEU A 383 -0.87 13.86 -20.79
N ALA A 384 -1.90 14.60 -21.23
CA ALA A 384 -3.28 14.14 -21.21
C ALA A 384 -3.48 12.90 -22.10
N ASP A 385 -2.89 12.89 -23.29
CA ASP A 385 -2.91 11.74 -24.21
C ASP A 385 -2.22 10.51 -23.59
N SER A 386 -1.09 10.70 -22.91
CA SER A 386 -0.41 9.64 -22.16
C SER A 386 -1.28 9.07 -21.05
N LEU A 387 -1.88 9.93 -20.21
CA LEU A 387 -2.76 9.50 -19.12
C LEU A 387 -4.02 8.77 -19.63
N GLN A 388 -4.54 9.20 -20.78
CA GLN A 388 -5.67 8.53 -21.42
C GLN A 388 -5.28 7.12 -21.92
N ALA A 389 -4.08 6.96 -22.46
CA ALA A 389 -3.54 5.65 -22.82
C ALA A 389 -3.35 4.74 -21.59
N ASP A 390 -2.78 5.27 -20.50
CA ASP A 390 -2.59 4.55 -19.24
C ASP A 390 -3.92 4.10 -18.64
N ARG A 391 -4.94 4.96 -18.65
CA ARG A 391 -6.30 4.61 -18.21
C ARG A 391 -6.86 3.41 -18.97
N SER A 392 -6.64 3.34 -20.29
CA SER A 392 -7.09 2.21 -21.11
C SER A 392 -6.34 0.90 -20.78
N PHE A 393 -5.05 1.01 -20.43
CA PHE A 393 -4.24 -0.13 -19.99
C PHE A 393 -4.71 -0.64 -18.62
N ILE A 394 -4.89 0.26 -17.65
CA ILE A 394 -5.39 -0.06 -16.31
C ILE A 394 -6.77 -0.73 -16.40
N GLY A 395 -7.70 -0.19 -17.19
CA GLY A 395 -9.03 -0.79 -17.35
C GLY A 395 -9.01 -2.19 -17.99
N ARG A 396 -8.01 -2.51 -18.84
CA ARG A 396 -7.82 -3.89 -19.33
C ARG A 396 -7.26 -4.81 -18.23
N ARG A 397 -6.28 -4.31 -17.47
CA ARG A 397 -5.67 -5.05 -16.35
C ARG A 397 -6.69 -5.35 -15.25
N GLU A 398 -7.57 -4.41 -14.94
CA GLU A 398 -8.66 -4.57 -13.98
C GLU A 398 -9.61 -5.70 -14.41
N LYS A 399 -10.05 -5.71 -15.67
CA LYS A 399 -10.89 -6.80 -16.21
C LYS A 399 -10.21 -8.16 -16.12
N GLU A 400 -8.91 -8.23 -16.40
CA GLU A 400 -8.13 -9.47 -16.25
C GLU A 400 -8.09 -9.94 -14.79
N LEU A 401 -7.92 -9.01 -13.84
CA LEU A 401 -7.92 -9.32 -12.41
C LEU A 401 -9.29 -9.80 -11.92
N VAL A 402 -10.39 -9.20 -12.40
CA VAL A 402 -11.75 -9.65 -12.09
C VAL A 402 -11.97 -11.09 -12.56
N LEU A 403 -11.59 -11.41 -13.81
CA LEU A 403 -11.69 -12.77 -14.33
C LEU A 403 -10.84 -13.78 -13.53
N LYS A 404 -9.65 -13.37 -13.07
CA LYS A 404 -8.82 -14.20 -12.19
C LYS A 404 -9.45 -14.41 -10.81
N ALA A 405 -10.07 -13.39 -10.24
CA ALA A 405 -10.78 -13.51 -8.96
C ALA A 405 -11.96 -14.48 -9.08
N GLU A 406 -12.77 -14.36 -10.14
CA GLU A 406 -13.87 -15.30 -10.43
C GLU A 406 -13.36 -16.74 -10.61
N ALA A 407 -12.22 -16.93 -11.27
CA ALA A 407 -11.59 -18.25 -11.42
C ALA A 407 -11.10 -18.82 -10.08
N VAL A 408 -10.53 -18.00 -9.20
CA VAL A 408 -10.12 -18.40 -7.85
C VAL A 408 -11.33 -18.79 -7.00
N ASP A 409 -12.42 -18.01 -7.05
CA ASP A 409 -13.66 -18.35 -6.34
C ASP A 409 -14.26 -19.67 -6.84
N ALA A 410 -14.23 -19.92 -8.15
CA ALA A 410 -14.66 -21.19 -8.72
C ALA A 410 -13.77 -22.35 -8.26
N ALA A 411 -12.44 -22.16 -8.23
CA ALA A 411 -11.50 -23.16 -7.73
C ALA A 411 -11.72 -23.46 -6.25
N LYS A 412 -11.96 -22.42 -5.43
CA LYS A 412 -12.25 -22.57 -4.00
C LYS A 412 -13.51 -23.40 -3.76
N LYS A 413 -14.61 -23.10 -4.47
CA LYS A 413 -15.83 -23.91 -4.40
C LYS A 413 -15.61 -25.38 -4.79
N ALA A 414 -14.74 -25.63 -5.77
CA ALA A 414 -14.39 -27.00 -6.16
C ALA A 414 -13.59 -27.72 -5.07
N VAL A 415 -12.66 -27.02 -4.40
CA VAL A 415 -11.92 -27.53 -3.24
C VAL A 415 -12.86 -27.84 -2.08
N ASP A 416 -13.72 -26.91 -1.68
CA ASP A 416 -14.69 -27.10 -0.59
C ASP A 416 -15.59 -28.33 -0.85
N ASN A 417 -16.04 -28.51 -2.09
CA ASN A 417 -16.81 -29.69 -2.49
C ASN A 417 -16.00 -30.98 -2.37
N SER A 418 -14.71 -30.96 -2.77
CA SER A 418 -13.83 -32.11 -2.62
C SER A 418 -13.53 -32.44 -1.16
N GLU A 419 -13.36 -31.45 -0.29
CA GLU A 419 -13.19 -31.63 1.16
C GLU A 419 -14.44 -32.28 1.78
N SER A 420 -15.63 -31.77 1.47
CA SER A 420 -16.89 -32.38 1.96
C SER A 420 -17.04 -33.85 1.52
N ARG A 421 -16.55 -34.19 0.32
CA ARG A 421 -16.58 -35.55 -0.19
C ARG A 421 -15.56 -36.45 0.51
N ILE A 422 -14.38 -35.91 0.86
CA ILE A 422 -13.38 -36.63 1.65
C ILE A 422 -13.94 -36.93 3.04
N GLU A 423 -14.51 -35.93 3.73
CA GLU A 423 -15.13 -36.11 5.05
C GLU A 423 -16.23 -37.19 5.02
N GLU A 424 -17.09 -37.19 3.98
CA GLU A 424 -18.13 -38.20 3.81
C GLU A 424 -17.54 -39.61 3.64
N LEU A 425 -16.47 -39.74 2.85
CA LEU A 425 -15.79 -41.03 2.63
C LEU A 425 -15.10 -41.53 3.90
N GLU A 426 -14.47 -40.64 4.67
CA GLU A 426 -13.87 -40.97 5.96
C GLU A 426 -14.91 -41.48 6.97
N HIS A 427 -16.09 -40.86 7.02
CA HIS A 427 -17.20 -41.31 7.85
C HIS A 427 -17.74 -42.69 7.41
N ARG A 428 -17.81 -42.95 6.10
CA ARG A 428 -18.16 -44.29 5.59
C ARG A 428 -17.10 -45.33 5.97
N MET A 429 -15.82 -44.98 5.86
CA MET A 429 -14.72 -45.88 6.21
C MET A 429 -14.76 -46.24 7.70
N HIS A 430 -14.94 -45.27 8.59
CA HIS A 430 -15.10 -45.52 10.01
C HIS A 430 -16.28 -46.43 10.32
N ARG A 431 -17.43 -46.24 9.65
CA ARG A 431 -18.56 -47.16 9.78
C ARG A 431 -18.20 -48.58 9.37
N TYR A 432 -17.54 -48.77 8.23
CA TYR A 432 -17.12 -50.11 7.81
C TYR A 432 -16.12 -50.76 8.76
N ILE A 433 -15.24 -49.98 9.40
CA ILE A 433 -14.34 -50.50 10.44
C ILE A 433 -15.14 -51.00 11.64
N ILE A 434 -16.13 -50.23 12.11
CA ILE A 434 -17.01 -50.64 13.22
C ILE A 434 -17.78 -51.90 12.86
N GLU A 435 -18.44 -51.93 11.69
CA GLU A 435 -19.18 -53.10 11.20
C GLU A 435 -18.28 -54.34 11.07
N LYS A 436 -17.05 -54.17 10.56
CA LYS A 436 -16.05 -55.25 10.47
C LYS A 436 -15.72 -55.80 11.85
N ASN A 437 -15.48 -54.93 12.83
CA ASN A 437 -15.15 -55.34 14.20
C ASN A 437 -16.33 -56.06 14.87
N GLU A 438 -17.57 -55.58 14.65
CA GLU A 438 -18.77 -56.28 15.15
C GLU A 438 -18.95 -57.67 14.54
N LEU A 439 -18.70 -57.80 13.23
CA LEU A 439 -18.75 -59.09 12.54
C LEU A 439 -17.65 -60.04 13.04
N GLU A 440 -16.45 -59.52 13.29
CA GLU A 440 -15.33 -60.27 13.84
C GLU A 440 -15.64 -60.80 15.24
N ILE A 441 -16.25 -59.98 16.11
CA ILE A 441 -16.73 -60.41 17.43
C ILE A 441 -17.78 -61.52 17.30
N LYS A 442 -18.81 -61.33 16.47
CA LYS A 442 -19.86 -62.36 16.25
C LYS A 442 -19.30 -63.66 15.70
N MET A 443 -18.28 -63.58 14.84
CA MET A 443 -17.61 -64.76 14.29
C MET A 443 -16.84 -65.50 15.38
N GLU A 444 -16.08 -64.79 16.22
CA GLU A 444 -15.34 -65.38 17.35
C GLU A 444 -16.29 -66.04 18.35
N GLU A 445 -17.42 -65.39 18.68
CA GLU A 445 -18.48 -65.97 19.52
C GLU A 445 -19.03 -67.28 18.91
N ALA A 446 -19.33 -67.29 17.60
CA ALA A 446 -19.83 -68.48 16.91
C ALA A 446 -18.79 -69.62 16.89
N ILE A 447 -17.50 -69.30 16.73
CA ILE A 447 -16.41 -70.27 16.80
C ILE A 447 -16.34 -70.88 18.21
N GLN A 448 -16.36 -70.05 19.25
CA GLN A 448 -16.35 -70.51 20.65
C GLN A 448 -17.57 -71.37 20.98
N ASP A 449 -18.77 -70.99 20.54
CA ASP A 449 -20.00 -71.75 20.71
C ASP A 449 -19.94 -73.13 20.03
N SER A 450 -19.41 -73.19 18.81
CA SER A 450 -19.20 -74.45 18.11
C SER A 450 -18.13 -75.34 18.77
N GLY A 451 -17.19 -74.72 19.49
CA GLY A 451 -16.10 -75.36 20.20
C GLY A 451 -16.48 -75.98 21.56
N ARG A 452 -17.68 -75.70 22.10
CA ARG A 452 -18.20 -76.23 23.39
C ARG A 452 -18.59 -77.72 23.30
N LYS A 453 -17.63 -78.54 22.91
CA LYS A 453 -17.77 -79.98 22.68
C LYS A 453 -18.00 -80.74 23.99
N ASP A 454 -17.41 -80.24 25.08
CA ASP A 454 -17.63 -80.70 26.46
C ASP A 454 -19.11 -80.66 26.85
N ILE A 455 -19.81 -79.54 26.61
CA ILE A 455 -21.24 -79.40 26.91
C ILE A 455 -22.07 -80.40 26.07
N LYS A 456 -21.74 -80.54 24.78
CA LYS A 456 -22.41 -81.50 23.89
C LYS A 456 -22.22 -82.95 24.34
N GLU A 457 -21.00 -83.29 24.73
CA GLU A 457 -20.67 -84.62 25.27
C GLU A 457 -21.39 -84.87 26.60
N GLU A 458 -21.47 -83.87 27.48
CA GLU A 458 -22.21 -83.97 28.75
C GLU A 458 -23.71 -84.21 28.54
N PHE A 459 -24.35 -83.50 27.59
CA PHE A 459 -25.75 -83.78 27.22
C PHE A 459 -25.95 -85.18 26.64
N GLN A 460 -25.00 -85.68 25.85
CA GLN A 460 -25.05 -87.07 25.36
C GLN A 460 -24.93 -88.07 26.51
N ILE A 461 -24.03 -87.84 27.46
CA ILE A 461 -23.87 -88.69 28.64
C ILE A 461 -25.14 -88.66 29.48
N MET A 462 -25.70 -87.48 29.79
CA MET A 462 -26.97 -87.34 30.51
C MET A 462 -28.12 -88.04 29.78
N GLY A 463 -28.24 -87.88 28.46
CA GLY A 463 -29.25 -88.57 27.67
C GLY A 463 -29.12 -90.09 27.73
N SER A 464 -27.88 -90.60 27.68
CA SER A 464 -27.60 -92.03 27.80
C SER A 464 -27.91 -92.57 29.20
N ALA A 465 -27.60 -91.80 30.25
CA ALA A 465 -27.89 -92.15 31.63
C ALA A 465 -29.40 -92.18 31.90
N LEU A 466 -30.12 -91.15 31.44
CA LEU A 466 -31.58 -91.08 31.55
C LEU A 466 -32.26 -92.24 30.80
N SER A 467 -31.81 -92.56 29.59
CA SER A 467 -32.34 -93.68 28.81
C SER A 467 -32.13 -95.02 29.54
N LYS A 468 -30.95 -95.21 30.16
CA LYS A 468 -30.65 -96.39 30.97
C LYS A 468 -31.53 -96.45 32.22
N GLU A 469 -31.77 -95.33 32.88
CA GLU A 469 -32.61 -95.24 34.07
C GLU A 469 -34.08 -95.52 33.75
N ILE A 470 -34.59 -95.00 32.62
CA ILE A 470 -35.91 -95.35 32.08
C ILE A 470 -36.00 -96.86 31.84
N GLY A 471 -35.02 -97.46 31.15
CA GLY A 471 -35.00 -98.90 30.92
C GLY A 471 -34.97 -99.74 32.20
N MET A 472 -34.26 -99.26 33.24
CA MET A 472 -34.27 -99.89 34.56
C MET A 472 -35.64 -99.78 35.25
N MET A 473 -36.28 -98.60 35.18
CA MET A 473 -37.63 -98.39 35.72
C MET A 473 -38.67 -99.26 35.00
N GLU A 474 -38.60 -99.37 33.67
CA GLU A 474 -39.47 -100.25 32.88
C GLU A 474 -39.28 -101.73 33.27
N ALA A 475 -38.02 -102.18 33.43
CA ALA A 475 -37.73 -103.54 33.86
C ALA A 475 -38.25 -103.81 35.29
N GLN A 476 -38.12 -102.84 36.20
CA GLN A 476 -38.72 -102.94 37.53
C GLN A 476 -40.25 -103.02 37.45
N LEU A 477 -40.88 -102.13 36.68
CA LEU A 477 -42.34 -102.13 36.50
C LEU A 477 -42.85 -103.46 35.95
N ASN A 478 -42.15 -104.04 34.97
CA ASN A 478 -42.49 -105.35 34.41
C ASN A 478 -42.37 -106.46 35.46
N ARG A 479 -41.31 -106.49 36.27
CA ARG A 479 -41.20 -107.44 37.40
C ARG A 479 -42.36 -107.29 38.39
N TRP A 480 -42.69 -106.07 38.80
CA TRP A 480 -43.83 -105.84 39.70
C TRP A 480 -45.15 -106.32 39.10
N LYS A 481 -45.34 -106.14 37.78
CA LYS A 481 -46.51 -106.63 37.05
C LYS A 481 -46.58 -108.16 37.02
N GLU A 482 -45.46 -108.84 36.78
CA GLU A 482 -45.35 -110.30 36.82
C GLU A 482 -45.65 -110.84 38.23
N THR A 483 -45.01 -110.28 39.26
CA THR A 483 -45.26 -110.67 40.66
C THR A 483 -46.71 -110.42 41.07
N ALA A 484 -47.32 -109.33 40.61
CA ALA A 484 -48.73 -109.06 40.85
C ALA A 484 -49.65 -110.09 40.17
N GLN A 485 -49.33 -110.50 38.93
CA GLN A 485 -50.06 -111.55 38.21
C GLN A 485 -49.93 -112.90 38.93
N GLU A 486 -48.74 -113.26 39.39
CA GLU A 486 -48.49 -114.47 40.18
C GLU A 486 -49.28 -114.44 41.49
N ALA A 487 -49.27 -113.32 42.22
CA ALA A 487 -50.07 -113.15 43.43
C ALA A 487 -51.59 -113.30 43.17
N VAL A 488 -52.09 -112.84 42.02
CA VAL A 488 -53.49 -113.07 41.61
C VAL A 488 -53.75 -114.54 41.31
N SER A 489 -52.81 -115.24 40.64
CA SER A 489 -52.90 -116.68 40.39
C SER A 489 -52.97 -117.48 41.70
N LEU A 490 -52.05 -117.23 42.62
CA LEU A 490 -52.01 -117.87 43.94
C LEU A 490 -53.27 -117.57 44.77
N ARG A 491 -53.83 -116.35 44.69
CA ARG A 491 -55.12 -116.04 45.33
C ARG A 491 -56.29 -116.84 44.73
N LYS A 492 -56.30 -117.05 43.41
CA LYS A 492 -57.31 -117.91 42.76
C LYS A 492 -57.17 -119.36 43.22
N GLU A 493 -55.94 -119.87 43.27
CA GLU A 493 -55.65 -121.22 43.76
C GLU A 493 -56.08 -121.38 45.23
N ARG A 494 -55.75 -120.41 46.10
CA ARG A 494 -56.21 -120.39 47.49
C ARG A 494 -57.72 -120.47 47.60
N ARG A 495 -58.48 -119.67 46.83
CA ARG A 495 -59.96 -119.72 46.82
C ARG A 495 -60.49 -121.08 46.34
N SER A 496 -59.83 -121.70 45.36
CA SER A 496 -60.17 -123.05 44.90
C SER A 496 -59.97 -124.09 46.01
N LEU A 497 -58.84 -124.01 46.73
CA LEU A 497 -58.58 -124.87 47.89
C LEU A 497 -59.56 -124.62 49.03
N GLU A 498 -59.91 -123.36 49.31
CA GLU A 498 -60.86 -122.97 50.36
C GLU A 498 -62.27 -123.50 50.06
N THR A 499 -62.76 -123.37 48.83
CA THR A 499 -64.03 -123.99 48.40
C THR A 499 -63.98 -125.52 48.43
N SER A 500 -62.83 -126.13 48.14
CA SER A 500 -62.64 -127.58 48.29
C SER A 500 -62.67 -128.03 49.76
N LEU A 501 -62.04 -127.24 50.64
CA LEU A 501 -62.05 -127.46 52.08
C LEU A 501 -63.46 -127.32 52.66
N GLU A 502 -64.22 -126.29 52.29
CA GLU A 502 -65.62 -126.13 52.67
C GLU A 502 -66.45 -127.34 52.26
N ARG A 503 -66.26 -127.85 51.03
CA ARG A 503 -66.91 -129.08 50.56
C ARG A 503 -66.58 -130.28 51.44
N LYS A 504 -65.30 -130.45 51.81
CA LYS A 504 -64.84 -131.51 52.72
C LYS A 504 -65.38 -131.34 54.14
N VAL A 505 -65.53 -130.12 54.62
CA VAL A 505 -66.16 -129.84 55.92
C VAL A 505 -67.64 -130.23 55.91
N ILE A 506 -68.37 -129.96 54.81
CA ILE A 506 -69.76 -130.40 54.62
C ILE A 506 -69.83 -131.93 54.58
N GLU A 507 -68.99 -132.59 53.76
CA GLU A 507 -68.92 -134.07 53.70
C GLU A 507 -68.61 -134.68 55.08
N HIS A 508 -67.70 -134.08 55.86
CA HIS A 508 -67.37 -134.52 57.20
C HIS A 508 -68.56 -134.34 58.17
N LYS A 509 -69.29 -133.22 58.10
CA LYS A 509 -70.52 -133.03 58.88
C LYS A 509 -71.59 -134.05 58.51
N ASP A 510 -71.77 -134.36 57.23
CA ASP A 510 -72.69 -135.40 56.77
C ASP A 510 -72.28 -136.79 57.26
N LEU A 511 -70.99 -137.10 57.24
CA LEU A 511 -70.45 -138.35 57.80
C LEU A 511 -70.66 -138.44 59.30
N ILE A 512 -70.41 -137.36 60.06
CA ILE A 512 -70.75 -137.29 61.48
C ILE A 512 -72.25 -137.55 61.68
N GLY A 513 -73.11 -136.92 60.86
CA GLY A 513 -74.56 -137.13 60.88
C GLY A 513 -74.93 -138.60 60.64
N LYS A 514 -74.32 -139.25 59.64
CA LYS A 514 -74.49 -140.68 59.36
C LYS A 514 -74.00 -141.57 60.50
N CYS A 515 -72.82 -141.30 61.07
CA CYS A 515 -72.30 -142.03 62.21
C CYS A 515 -73.18 -141.85 63.46
N ALA A 516 -73.70 -140.64 63.70
CA ALA A 516 -74.65 -140.39 64.78
C ALA A 516 -75.97 -141.14 64.57
N HIS A 517 -76.46 -141.21 63.32
CA HIS A 517 -77.64 -142.01 62.95
C HIS A 517 -77.41 -143.50 63.20
N GLN A 518 -76.30 -144.06 62.69
CA GLN A 518 -75.89 -145.45 62.91
C GLN A 518 -75.66 -145.76 64.39
N THR A 519 -75.11 -144.81 65.17
CA THR A 519 -74.95 -144.97 66.62
C THR A 519 -76.31 -144.96 67.33
N GLY A 520 -77.27 -144.18 66.84
CA GLY A 520 -78.67 -144.21 67.27
C GLY A 520 -79.33 -145.56 66.97
N GLU A 521 -79.16 -146.09 65.76
CA GLU A 521 -79.64 -147.42 65.36
C GLU A 521 -79.01 -148.55 66.20
N ILE A 522 -77.71 -148.45 66.53
CA ILE A 522 -77.05 -149.41 67.42
C ILE A 522 -77.59 -149.31 68.85
N ARG A 523 -78.00 -148.13 69.31
CA ARG A 523 -78.59 -147.94 70.64
C ARG A 523 -79.99 -148.53 70.72
N THR A 524 -80.83 -148.34 69.70
CA THR A 524 -82.17 -148.95 69.64
C THR A 524 -82.11 -150.47 69.50
N LEU A 525 -81.06 -151.01 68.85
CA LEU A 525 -80.80 -152.46 68.78
C LEU A 525 -80.26 -153.07 70.09
N LYS A 526 -79.84 -152.26 71.07
CA LYS A 526 -79.40 -152.73 72.41
C LYS A 526 -80.50 -152.67 73.48
N GLU A 527 -81.67 -152.12 73.15
CA GLU A 527 -82.85 -152.04 74.03
C GLU A 527 -83.94 -153.09 73.70
N LEU A 528 -83.61 -154.02 72.79
CA LEU A 528 -84.31 -155.29 72.51
C LEU A 528 -83.45 -156.45 73.02
#